data_AF-A0AA88A7T8-F1
#
_entry.id   AF-A0AA88A7T8-F1
#
_cell.length_a   1.000
_cell.length_b   1.000
_cell.length_c   1.000
_cell.angle_alpha   90.00
_cell.angle_beta   90.00
_cell.angle_gamma   90.00
#
_symmetry.space_group_name_H-M   'P 1'
#
loop_
_entity.id
_entity.type
_entity.pdbx_description
1 polymer ?
#
loop_
_entity_poly.entity_id
_entity_poly.type
_entity_poly.pdbx_seq_one_letter_code
_entity_poly.pdbx_strand_id
1 'polypeptide(L)'
;MKDLWGVIQGPHESLRAYTKRFSKAIFKISGLDDGTTREGLKKGLRHKSLFKNEIYPRYPPTIQYVMQWAKGFIELEKENKRVERDLA
;
A
#
# COMPACT_ATOMS: atom_id res chain seq x y z
N MET A 1 13.01 15.10 11.64
CA MET A 1 12.76 13.69 11.25
C MET A 1 11.97 13.70 9.97
N LYS A 2 12.51 13.17 8.86
CA LYS A 2 11.68 12.87 7.68
C LYS A 2 11.20 11.43 7.87
N ASP A 3 10.09 11.26 8.56
CA ASP A 3 9.49 9.95 8.80
C ASP A 3 8.43 9.63 7.73
N LEU A 4 8.12 8.34 7.58
CA LEU A 4 7.06 7.86 6.69
C LEU A 4 5.66 7.99 7.32
N TRP A 5 5.56 8.44 8.58
CA TRP A 5 4.30 8.46 9.34
C TRP A 5 3.29 9.49 8.81
N GLY A 6 3.76 10.53 8.12
CA GLY A 6 2.90 11.50 7.45
C GLY A 6 2.29 11.02 6.11
N VAL A 7 2.70 9.86 5.59
CA VAL A 7 2.19 9.36 4.30
C VAL A 7 1.01 8.42 4.54
N ILE A 8 -0.17 9.01 4.68
CA ILE A 8 -1.42 8.28 4.95
C ILE A 8 -2.25 8.15 3.66
N GLN A 9 -2.88 7.00 3.47
CA GLN A 9 -3.84 6.74 2.40
C GLN A 9 -5.13 7.53 2.65
N GLY A 10 -5.48 8.41 1.71
CA GLY A 10 -6.72 9.19 1.80
C GLY A 10 -8.00 8.34 1.76
N PRO A 11 -9.15 8.86 2.24
CA PRO A 11 -10.40 8.12 2.33
C PRO A 11 -10.90 7.59 0.98
N HIS A 12 -10.64 8.31 -0.12
CA HIS A 12 -10.99 7.93 -1.49
C HIS A 12 -9.74 7.64 -2.35
N GLU A 13 -8.56 7.59 -1.75
CA GLU A 13 -7.32 7.33 -2.47
C GLU A 13 -7.20 5.84 -2.79
N SER A 14 -7.11 5.51 -4.08
CA SER A 14 -6.83 4.14 -4.52
C SER A 14 -5.49 3.64 -3.96
N LEU A 15 -5.37 2.33 -3.74
CA LEU A 15 -4.12 1.71 -3.30
C LEU A 15 -2.96 2.04 -4.25
N ARG A 16 -3.22 2.14 -5.56
CA ARG A 16 -2.25 2.56 -6.58
C ARG A 16 -1.73 3.98 -6.37
N ALA A 17 -2.62 4.94 -6.14
CA ALA A 17 -2.24 6.33 -5.92
C ALA A 17 -1.40 6.46 -4.63
N TYR A 18 -1.86 5.79 -3.57
CA TYR A 18 -1.17 5.76 -2.29
C TYR A 18 0.24 5.14 -2.40
N THR A 19 0.36 3.93 -2.94
CA THR A 19 1.66 3.24 -3.08
C THR A 19 2.64 4.04 -3.92
N LYS A 20 2.17 4.71 -4.98
CA LYS A 20 3.01 5.62 -5.79
C LYS A 20 3.54 6.81 -4.96
N ARG A 21 2.71 7.41 -4.09
CA ARG A 21 3.15 8.47 -3.17
C ARG A 21 4.12 7.94 -2.12
N PHE A 22 3.83 6.77 -1.55
CA PHE A 22 4.66 6.12 -0.56
C PHE A 22 6.05 5.76 -1.11
N SER A 23 6.14 5.17 -2.30
CA SER A 23 7.43 4.90 -2.96
C SER A 23 8.25 6.17 -3.22
N LYS A 24 7.59 7.28 -3.60
CA LYS A 24 8.28 8.57 -3.75
C LYS A 24 8.81 9.11 -2.43
N ALA A 25 8.11 8.86 -1.32
CA ALA A 25 8.58 9.26 0.01
C ALA A 25 9.80 8.45 0.44
N ILE A 26 9.79 7.12 0.22
CA ILE A 26 10.95 6.24 0.49
C ILE A 26 12.19 6.77 -0.26
N PHE A 27 12.07 7.05 -1.56
CA PHE A 27 13.21 7.51 -2.36
C PHE A 27 13.79 8.86 -1.90
N LYS A 28 12.99 9.70 -1.24
CA LYS A 28 13.41 11.02 -0.74
C LYS A 28 14.09 10.97 0.63
N ILE A 29 14.01 9.84 1.33
CA ILE A 29 14.54 9.70 2.69
C ILE A 29 15.71 8.71 2.62
N SER A 30 16.93 9.24 2.77
CA SER A 30 18.15 8.43 2.82
C SER A 30 18.22 7.60 4.10
N GLY A 31 18.64 6.34 4.00
CA GLY A 31 18.96 5.51 5.17
C GLY A 31 17.75 4.90 5.90
N LEU A 32 16.59 4.81 5.25
CA LEU A 32 15.46 4.04 5.78
C LEU A 32 15.79 2.54 5.76
N ASP A 33 15.62 1.88 6.90
CA ASP A 33 15.61 0.43 6.96
C ASP A 33 14.25 -0.15 6.56
N ASP A 34 14.25 -1.43 6.18
CA ASP A 34 13.05 -2.15 5.75
C ASP A 34 12.00 -2.29 6.86
N GLY A 35 12.41 -2.35 8.13
CA GLY A 35 11.50 -2.39 9.28
C GLY A 35 10.71 -1.09 9.42
N THR A 36 11.40 0.04 9.47
CA THR A 36 10.79 1.38 9.50
C THR A 36 9.89 1.61 8.30
N THR A 37 10.32 1.15 7.12
CA THR A 37 9.54 1.29 5.88
C THR A 37 8.24 0.49 5.92
N ARG A 38 8.27 -0.75 6.42
CA ARG A 38 7.08 -1.59 6.58
C ARG A 38 6.11 -1.01 7.59
N GLU A 39 6.58 -0.59 8.76
CA GLU A 39 5.72 0.01 9.78
C GLU A 39 5.10 1.34 9.33
N GLY A 40 5.85 2.16 8.60
CA GLY A 40 5.32 3.34 7.94
C GLY A 40 4.17 3.01 6.98
N LEU A 41 4.34 1.98 6.15
CA LEU A 41 3.33 1.55 5.19
C LEU A 41 2.08 1.03 5.91
N LYS A 42 2.25 0.21 6.96
CA LYS A 42 1.16 -0.31 7.80
C LYS A 42 0.30 0.80 8.38
N LYS A 43 0.96 1.79 8.98
CA LYS A 43 0.31 2.91 9.64
C LYS A 43 -0.39 3.81 8.63
N GLY A 44 0.22 4.02 7.46
CA GLY A 44 -0.35 4.83 6.39
C GLY A 44 -1.53 4.17 5.66
N LEU A 45 -1.59 2.84 5.57
CA LEU A 45 -2.71 2.15 4.92
C LEU A 45 -4.04 2.37 5.64
N ARG A 46 -5.10 2.62 4.85
CA ARG A 46 -6.46 2.82 5.36
C ARG A 46 -6.92 1.63 6.20
N HIS A 47 -7.47 1.93 7.38
CA HIS A 47 -8.02 0.92 8.28
C HIS A 47 -9.11 0.10 7.58
N LYS A 48 -9.12 -1.22 7.82
CA LYS A 48 -10.02 -2.20 7.17
C LYS A 48 -9.98 -2.25 5.64
N SER A 49 -8.95 -1.70 4.99
CA SER A 49 -8.74 -2.02 3.57
C SER A 49 -8.47 -3.51 3.43
N LEU A 50 -9.05 -4.15 2.40
CA LEU A 50 -8.80 -5.57 2.10
C LEU A 50 -7.31 -5.86 2.03
N PHE A 51 -6.54 -4.97 1.41
CA PHE A 51 -5.08 -5.05 1.37
C PHE A 51 -4.44 -5.11 2.76
N LYS A 52 -4.80 -4.22 3.68
CA LYS A 52 -4.24 -4.22 5.05
C LYS A 52 -4.64 -5.48 5.82
N ASN A 53 -5.85 -6.00 5.60
CA ASN A 53 -6.37 -7.17 6.30
C ASN A 53 -5.83 -8.50 5.75
N GLU A 54 -5.63 -8.62 4.43
CA GLU A 54 -5.23 -9.88 3.80
C GLU A 54 -3.73 -10.03 3.61
N ILE A 55 -3.04 -8.92 3.35
CA ILE A 55 -1.64 -8.93 2.92
C ILE A 55 -0.68 -8.65 4.08
N TYR A 56 -1.02 -7.70 4.96
CA TYR A 56 -0.13 -7.31 6.06
C TYR A 56 0.11 -8.42 7.10
N PRO A 57 -0.88 -9.26 7.48
CA PRO A 57 -0.66 -10.36 8.42
C PRO A 57 0.32 -11.42 7.93
N ARG A 58 0.61 -11.51 6.62
CA ARG A 58 1.57 -12.47 6.04
C ARG A 58 3.04 -12.11 6.29
N TYR A 59 3.30 -11.04 7.04
CA TYR A 59 4.63 -10.59 7.49
C TYR A 59 5.70 -10.56 6.37
N PRO A 60 5.47 -9.78 5.29
CA PRO A 60 6.36 -9.77 4.14
C PRO A 60 7.80 -9.39 4.54
N PRO A 61 8.81 -10.12 4.05
CA PRO A 61 10.19 -9.98 4.52
C PRO A 61 10.84 -8.66 4.08
N THR A 62 10.39 -8.07 2.97
CA THR A 62 10.90 -6.78 2.46
C THR A 62 9.76 -5.90 1.94
N ILE A 63 10.02 -4.60 1.81
CA ILE A 63 9.06 -3.66 1.22
C ILE A 63 8.75 -3.99 -0.25
N GLN A 64 9.71 -4.56 -0.99
CA GLN A 64 9.50 -4.95 -2.39
C GLN A 64 8.43 -6.03 -2.51
N TYR A 65 8.39 -7.00 -1.58
CA TYR A 65 7.31 -7.98 -1.53
C TYR A 65 5.96 -7.31 -1.33
N VAL A 66 5.85 -6.34 -0.40
CA VAL A 66 4.60 -5.61 -0.19
C VAL A 66 4.17 -4.86 -1.45
N MET A 67 5.11 -4.23 -2.16
CA MET A 67 4.84 -3.50 -3.39
C MET A 67 4.43 -4.43 -4.55
N GLN A 68 5.03 -5.62 -4.66
CA GLN A 68 4.60 -6.63 -5.63
C GLN A 68 3.18 -7.13 -5.33
N TRP A 69 2.88 -7.44 -4.07
CA TRP A 69 1.54 -7.85 -3.65
C TRP A 69 0.51 -6.75 -3.86
N ALA A 70 0.88 -5.49 -3.63
CA ALA A 70 0.02 -4.35 -3.94
C ALA A 70 -0.34 -4.29 -5.42
N LYS A 71 0.60 -4.57 -6.33
CA LYS A 71 0.31 -4.64 -7.77
C LYS A 71 -0.72 -5.71 -8.09
N GLY A 72 -0.56 -6.92 -7.56
CA GLY A 72 -1.54 -8.01 -7.76
C GLY A 72 -2.92 -7.63 -7.23
N PHE A 73 -2.97 -7.02 -6.05
CA PHE A 73 -4.22 -6.57 -5.45
C PHE A 73 -4.91 -5.45 -6.23
N ILE A 74 -4.13 -4.53 -6.83
CA ILE A 74 -4.64 -3.47 -7.70
C ILE A 74 -5.29 -4.05 -8.96
N GLU A 75 -4.74 -5.13 -9.54
CA GLU A 75 -5.37 -5.79 -10.69
C GLU A 75 -6.65 -6.51 -10.29
N LEU A 76 -6.66 -7.21 -9.14
CA LEU A 76 -7.87 -7.80 -8.57
C LEU A 76 -8.98 -6.75 -8.32
N GLU A 77 -8.64 -5.59 -7.74
CA GLU A 77 -9.61 -4.50 -7.56
C GLU A 77 -10.17 -3.97 -8.90
N LYS A 78 -9.36 -3.98 -9.97
CA LYS A 78 -9.83 -3.59 -11.31
C LYS A 78 -10.72 -4.65 -11.94
N GLU A 79 -10.41 -5.94 -11.76
CA GLU A 79 -11.21 -7.06 -12.24
C GLU A 79 -12.59 -7.05 -11.56
N ASN A 80 -12.64 -6.93 -10.23
CA ASN A 80 -13.91 -6.81 -9.50
C ASN A 80 -14.76 -5.64 -10.00
N LYS A 81 -14.15 -4.46 -10.22
CA LYS A 81 -14.86 -3.29 -10.79
C LYS A 81 -15.29 -3.44 -12.24
N ARG A 82 -14.73 -4.38 -13.00
CA ARG A 82 -15.21 -4.72 -14.34
C ARG A 82 -16.43 -5.64 -14.22
N VAL A 83 -16.32 -6.70 -13.42
CA VAL A 83 -17.43 -7.63 -13.14
C VAL A 83 -18.66 -6.88 -12.58
N GLU A 84 -18.48 -5.98 -11.62
CA GLU A 84 -19.58 -5.15 -11.08
C GLU A 84 -20.25 -4.27 -12.13
N ARG A 85 -19.50 -3.79 -13.14
CA ARG A 85 -20.05 -3.00 -14.25
C ARG A 85 -20.76 -3.85 -15.28
N ASP A 86 -20.28 -5.07 -15.52
CA ASP A 86 -20.87 -6.00 -16.49
C ASP A 86 -22.15 -6.66 -15.95
N LEU A 87 -22.36 -6.62 -14.62
CA LEU A 87 -23.56 -7.14 -13.93
C LEU A 87 -24.60 -6.05 -13.59
N ALA A 88 -24.32 -4.78 -13.86
CA ALA A 88 -25.18 -3.63 -13.58
C ALA A 88 -25.90 -3.12 -14.84
#